data_AF-A0A3D1TIN1-F1
#
_entry.id   AF-A0A3D1TIN1-F1
#
_cell.length_a   1.000
_cell.length_b   1.000
_cell.length_c   1.000
_cell.angle_alpha   90.00
_cell.angle_beta   90.00
_cell.angle_gamma   90.00
#
_symmetry.space_group_name_H-M   'P 1'
#
loop_
_entity.id
_entity.type
_entity.pdbx_description
1 polymer ?
#
loop_
_entity_poly.entity_id
_entity_poly.type
_entity_poly.pdbx_seq_one_letter_code
_entity_poly.pdbx_strand_id
1 'polypeptide(L)' 'MRQSLSHPQQVGAICASSRSMGWTMTDAIGIGDAKNIVELGPGDGAFTEVILERMSPDAHLMAVEINPEFSARLRGRFP' A
#
# COMPACT_ATOMS: atom_id res chain seq x y z
N MET A 1 -7.54 -12.09 8.20
CA MET A 1 -7.34 -11.47 9.54
C MET A 1 -6.52 -12.31 10.53
N ARG A 2 -6.05 -13.53 10.22
CA ARG A 2 -5.40 -14.42 11.22
C ARG A 2 -3.87 -14.58 11.13
N GLN A 3 -3.20 -13.92 10.18
CA GLN A 3 -1.75 -14.09 9.96
C GLN A 3 -0.90 -12.91 10.44
N SER A 4 -1.51 -11.75 10.71
CA SER A 4 -0.81 -10.52 11.12
C SER A 4 -0.30 -10.52 12.57
N LEU A 5 -0.55 -11.59 13.34
CA LEU A 5 -0.23 -11.67 14.78
C LEU A 5 1.03 -12.51 15.08
N SER A 6 1.61 -13.21 14.11
CA SER A 6 2.63 -14.22 14.43
C SER A 6 4.07 -13.72 14.43
N HIS A 7 4.39 -12.54 13.85
CA HIS A 7 5.77 -12.04 13.77
C HIS A 7 5.86 -10.50 13.78
N PRO A 8 5.72 -9.85 14.95
CA PRO A 8 5.80 -8.38 15.07
C PRO A 8 7.17 -7.79 14.70
N GLN A 9 8.22 -8.63 14.55
CA GLN A 9 9.54 -8.20 14.10
C GLN A 9 9.67 -8.10 12.56
N GLN A 10 8.70 -8.63 11.81
CA GLN A 10 8.71 -8.63 10.34
C GLN A 10 7.73 -7.64 9.71
N VAL A 11 6.77 -7.13 10.48
CA VAL A 11 5.70 -6.24 9.99
C VAL A 11 5.77 -4.93 10.78
N GLY A 12 6.56 -3.97 10.28
CA GLY A 12 6.78 -2.66 10.92
C GLY A 12 5.56 -1.74 11.01
N ALA A 13 4.37 -2.19 10.59
CA ALA A 13 3.13 -1.43 10.67
C ALA A 13 1.95 -2.37 10.97
N ILE A 14 1.73 -2.65 12.26
CA ILE A 14 0.50 -3.32 12.71
C ILE A 14 -0.53 -2.23 13.03
N CYS A 15 -1.12 -1.66 11.99
CA CYS A 15 -2.45 -1.09 12.11
C CYS A 15 -3.12 -1.10 10.73
N ALA A 16 -4.27 -1.79 10.63
CA ALA A 16 -5.15 -1.65 9.49
C ALA A 16 -5.46 -0.16 9.35
N SER A 17 -4.91 0.44 8.31
CA SER A 17 -4.96 1.88 8.16
C SER A 17 -6.31 2.25 7.57
N SER A 18 -7.02 3.17 8.22
CA SER A 18 -8.31 3.61 7.68
C SER A 18 -8.07 4.27 6.32
N ARG A 19 -9.05 4.16 5.42
CA ARG A 19 -9.02 4.87 4.13
C ARG A 19 -8.80 6.37 4.32
N SER A 20 -9.40 6.97 5.37
CA SER A 20 -9.20 8.38 5.71
C SER A 20 -7.74 8.70 6.04
N MET A 21 -7.05 7.85 6.79
CA MET A 21 -5.64 8.03 7.09
C MET A 21 -4.78 7.89 5.83
N GLY A 22 -5.06 6.89 4.99
CA GLY A 22 -4.41 6.74 3.69
C GLY A 22 -4.54 8.00 2.84
N TRP A 23 -5.74 8.59 2.79
CA TRP A 23 -5.98 9.86 2.10
C TRP A 23 -5.18 11.01 2.70
N THR A 24 -5.26 11.25 4.02
CA THR A 24 -4.50 12.35 4.65
C THR A 24 -2.99 12.21 4.45
N MET A 25 -2.44 11.00 4.60
CA MET A 25 -1.00 10.76 4.45
C MET A 25 -0.53 10.94 3.01
N THR A 26 -1.27 10.43 2.03
CA THR A 26 -0.93 10.59 0.60
C THR A 26 -1.11 12.03 0.13
N ASP A 27 -2.00 12.80 0.76
CA ASP A 27 -2.20 14.22 0.45
C ASP A 27 -1.02 15.05 0.91
N ALA A 28 -0.58 14.81 2.15
CA ALA A 28 0.52 15.53 2.78
C ALA A 28 1.85 15.40 2.02
N ILE A 29 2.02 14.33 1.25
CA ILE A 29 3.23 14.09 0.43
C ILE A 29 3.06 14.50 -1.04
N GLY A 30 1.92 15.08 -1.44
CA GLY A 30 1.69 15.52 -2.81
C GLY A 30 1.65 14.37 -3.82
N ILE A 31 1.04 13.23 -3.47
CA ILE A 31 1.04 12.02 -4.32
C ILE A 31 0.57 12.27 -5.76
N GLY A 32 -0.32 13.25 -5.97
CA GLY A 32 -0.89 13.57 -7.28
C GLY A 32 0.13 14.11 -8.29
N ASP A 33 1.21 14.72 -7.81
CA ASP A 33 2.27 15.26 -8.67
C ASP A 33 3.44 14.28 -8.87
N ALA A 34 3.46 13.18 -8.10
CA ALA A 34 4.50 12.18 -8.18
C ALA A 34 4.40 11.33 -9.46
N LYS A 35 5.52 11.15 -10.16
CA LYS A 35 5.60 10.30 -11.37
C LYS A 35 6.01 8.85 -11.08
N ASN A 36 6.76 8.63 -10.00
CA ASN A 36 7.22 7.32 -9.59
C ASN A 36 6.95 7.16 -8.10
N ILE A 37 6.20 6.12 -7.75
CA ILE A 37 5.74 5.87 -6.39
C ILE A 37 6.20 4.46 -6.01
N VAL A 38 6.83 4.33 -4.86
CA VAL A 38 7.23 3.04 -4.29
C VAL A 38 6.49 2.82 -2.99
N GLU A 39 5.71 1.75 -2.91
CA GLU A 39 5.03 1.31 -1.69
C GLU A 39 5.78 0.11 -1.09
N LEU A 40 6.39 0.31 0.08
CA LEU A 40 7.12 -0.73 0.79
C LEU A 40 6.21 -1.37 1.83
N GLY A 41 5.89 -2.66 1.66
CA GLY A 41 4.97 -3.38 2.53
C GLY A 41 3.50 -2.96 2.33
N PRO A 42 2.93 -3.14 1.12
CA PRO A 42 1.52 -2.83 0.83
C PRO A 42 0.51 -3.64 1.66
N GLY A 43 0.92 -4.78 2.24
CA GLY A 43 0.09 -5.55 3.17
C GLY A 43 -1.21 -6.08 2.53
N ASP A 44 -2.36 -5.54 2.93
CA ASP A 44 -3.68 -5.86 2.36
C ASP A 44 -4.14 -4.89 1.26
N GLY A 45 -3.36 -3.84 1.00
CA GLY A 45 -3.57 -2.87 -0.07
C GLY A 45 -4.42 -1.67 0.31
N ALA A 46 -4.60 -1.39 1.60
CA ALA A 46 -5.35 -0.22 2.06
C ALA A 46 -4.77 1.11 1.55
N PHE A 47 -3.44 1.24 1.49
CA PHE A 47 -2.78 2.41 0.90
C PHE A 47 -2.67 2.30 -0.62
N THR A 48 -2.36 1.10 -1.15
CA THR A 48 -2.33 0.85 -2.60
C THR A 48 -3.56 1.39 -3.31
N GLU A 49 -4.76 1.12 -2.79
CA GLU A 49 -6.02 1.62 -3.36
C GLU A 49 -6.09 3.15 -3.40
N VAL A 50 -5.73 3.81 -2.29
CA VAL A 50 -5.73 5.28 -2.22
C VAL A 50 -4.66 5.89 -3.13
N ILE A 51 -3.50 5.26 -3.24
CA ILE A 51 -2.44 5.73 -4.15
C ILE A 51 -2.94 5.64 -5.60
N LEU A 52 -3.51 4.51 -6.01
CA LEU A 52 -4.05 4.33 -7.36
C LEU A 52 -5.18 5.31 -7.69
N GLU A 53 -6.04 5.64 -6.71
CA GLU A 53 -7.10 6.64 -6.87
C GLU A 53 -6.58 8.06 -7.10
N ARG A 54 -5.36 8.36 -6.65
CA ARG A 54 -4.85 9.74 -6.52
C ARG A 54 -3.64 10.06 -7.36
N MET A 55 -2.87 9.05 -7.75
CA MET A 55 -1.70 9.24 -8.58
C MET A 55 -2.11 9.82 -9.92
N SER A 56 -1.20 10.57 -10.54
CA SER A 56 -1.40 11.04 -11.91
C SER A 56 -1.58 9.85 -12.87
N PRO A 57 -2.41 9.96 -13.91
CA PRO A 57 -2.61 8.88 -14.89
C PRO A 57 -1.34 8.41 -15.61
N ASP A 58 -0.31 9.27 -15.66
CA ASP A 58 1.00 8.98 -16.26
C ASP A 58 2.08 8.56 -15.24
N ALA A 59 1.69 8.36 -13.98
CA ALA A 59 2.60 7.91 -12.94
C ALA A 59 2.71 6.37 -12.91
N HIS A 60 3.77 5.88 -12.27
CA HIS A 60 4.03 4.46 -12.05
C HIS A 60 4.07 4.14 -10.55
N LEU A 61 3.36 3.08 -10.16
CA LEU A 61 3.40 2.53 -8.80
C LEU A 61 4.13 1.19 -8.81
N MET A 62 5.14 1.05 -7.95
CA MET A 62 5.80 -0.21 -7.63
C MET A 62 5.55 -0.56 -6.17
N ALA A 63 4.82 -1.65 -5.93
CA ALA A 63 4.60 -2.18 -4.59
C ALA A 63 5.54 -3.36 -4.31
N VAL A 64 6.27 -3.32 -3.20
CA VAL A 64 7.24 -4.34 -2.80
C VAL A 64 6.77 -5.03 -1.52
N GLU A 65 6.48 -6.33 -1.63
CA GLU A 65 6.00 -7.18 -0.53
C GLU A 65 6.87 -8.43 -0.42
N ILE A 66 7.35 -8.72 0.79
CA ILE A 66 8.21 -9.87 1.07
C ILE A 66 7.40 -11.15 1.32
N ASN A 67 6.15 -11.02 1.76
CA ASN A 67 5.26 -12.13 1.96
C ASN A 67 4.61 -12.56 0.62
N PRO A 68 4.91 -13.76 0.10
CA PRO A 68 4.41 -14.19 -1.20
C PRO A 68 2.89 -14.34 -1.27
N GLU A 69 2.23 -14.67 -0.15
CA GLU A 69 0.76 -14.78 -0.08
C GLU A 69 0.10 -13.41 -0.23
N PHE A 70 0.63 -12.39 0.45
CA PHE A 70 0.13 -11.02 0.33
C PHE A 70 0.44 -10.44 -1.05
N SER A 71 1.63 -10.69 -1.60
CA SER A 71 1.97 -10.29 -2.96
C SER A 71 1.01 -10.90 -4.00
N ALA A 72 0.71 -12.21 -3.90
CA ALA A 72 -0.23 -12.87 -4.80
C ALA A 72 -1.64 -12.28 -4.68
N ARG A 73 -2.11 -12.02 -3.46
CA ARG A 73 -3.42 -11.39 -3.22
C ARG A 73 -3.49 -9.98 -3.81
N LEU A 74 -2.44 -9.18 -3.66
CA LEU A 74 -2.37 -7.82 -4.20
C LEU A 74 -2.41 -7.82 -5.72
N ARG A 75 -1.64 -8.69 -6.39
CA ARG A 75 -1.70 -8.83 -7.87
C ARG A 75 -3.07 -9.25 -8.37
N GLY A 76 -3.79 -10.08 -7.60
CA GLY A 76 -5.16 -10.47 -7.95
C GLY A 76 -6.18 -9.33 -7.79
N ARG A 77 -5.93 -8.39 -6.88
CA ARG A 77 -6.81 -7.25 -6.60
C ARG A 77 -6.49 -6.03 -7.47
N PHE A 78 -5.23 -5.80 -7.79
CA PHE A 78 -4.71 -4.65 -8.53
C PHE A 78 -3.78 -5.17 -9.66
N PRO A 79 -4.34 -5.49 -10.85
CA PRO A 79 -3.58 -5.98 -11.99
C PRO A 79 -2.76 -4.89 -12.69
#